data_AF-A0A0E3BPV8-F1
#
_entry.id   AF-A0A0E3BPV8-F1
#
_cell.length_a   1.000
_cell.length_b   1.000
_cell.length_c   1.000
_cell.angle_alpha   90.00
_cell.angle_beta   90.00
_cell.angle_gamma   90.00
#
_symmetry.space_group_name_H-M   'P 1'
#
loop_
_entity.id
_entity.type
_entity.pdbx_description
1 polymer ?
#
loop_
_entity_poly.entity_id
_entity_poly.type
_entity_poly.pdbx_seq_one_letter_code
_entity_poly.pdbx_strand_id
1 'polypeptide(L)'
;MFEFKVGRAHEILIQAMLQPLSIEPPSKTLAEIAREMGLIIEPINLTKGTYFGDVLGIDENQCLVKYRAGGAILLDLDEIPEGDISPQGGDQVSIQARLGLLKVAVKMSSRRAREEQKRLAGESHNSSHMGGQ
;
A
#
# COMPACT_ATOMS: atom_id res chain seq x y z
N MET A 1 35.63 32.34 -36.92
CA MET A 1 35.28 30.92 -36.71
C MET A 1 35.29 30.71 -35.20
N PHE A 2 34.11 30.68 -34.55
CA PHE A 2 34.01 30.60 -33.09
C PHE A 2 33.77 29.14 -32.68
N GLU A 3 34.77 28.52 -32.04
CA GLU A 3 34.59 27.24 -31.38
C GLU A 3 33.80 27.44 -30.08
N PHE A 4 32.55 27.01 -30.08
CA PHE A 4 31.75 26.91 -28.85
C PHE A 4 32.24 25.71 -28.05
N LYS A 5 33.11 25.94 -27.05
CA LYS A 5 33.42 24.94 -26.03
C LYS A 5 32.23 24.81 -25.09
N VAL A 6 31.35 23.85 -25.38
CA VAL A 6 30.28 23.44 -24.47
C VAL A 6 30.95 22.93 -23.18
N GLY A 7 30.84 23.72 -22.11
CA GLY A 7 31.44 23.35 -20.82
C GLY A 7 30.80 22.09 -20.25
N ARG A 8 31.57 21.27 -19.53
CA ARG A 8 31.14 20.01 -18.88
C ARG A 8 29.77 20.08 -18.18
N ALA A 9 29.42 21.21 -17.60
CA ALA A 9 28.12 21.43 -16.95
C ALA A 9 26.93 21.33 -17.92
N HIS A 10 27.09 21.81 -19.16
CA HIS A 10 26.06 21.69 -20.21
C HIS A 10 25.92 20.24 -20.71
N GLU A 11 27.02 19.48 -20.81
CA GLU A 11 26.95 18.05 -21.14
C GLU A 11 26.23 17.25 -20.05
N ILE A 12 26.49 17.55 -18.77
CA ILE A 12 25.81 16.90 -17.64
C ILE A 12 24.31 17.21 -17.65
N LEU A 13 23.95 18.48 -17.94
CA LEU A 13 22.54 18.89 -17.99
C LEU A 13 21.80 18.22 -19.16
N ILE A 14 22.44 18.15 -20.34
CA ILE A 14 21.88 17.47 -21.52
C ILE A 14 21.75 15.97 -21.26
N GLN A 15 22.75 15.33 -20.63
CA GLN A 15 22.67 13.92 -20.27
C GLN A 15 21.55 13.64 -19.27
N ALA A 16 21.34 14.51 -18.26
CA ALA A 16 20.25 14.38 -17.30
C ALA A 16 18.87 14.54 -17.95
N MET A 17 18.72 15.44 -18.93
CA MET A 17 17.46 15.63 -19.67
C MET A 17 17.17 14.51 -20.69
N LEU A 18 18.22 13.80 -21.15
CA LEU A 18 18.11 12.66 -22.06
C LEU A 18 18.01 11.31 -21.33
N GLN A 19 18.07 11.29 -19.99
CA GLN A 19 17.77 10.07 -19.27
C GLN A 19 16.29 9.72 -19.52
N PRO A 20 15.99 8.53 -20.05
CA PRO A 20 14.61 8.09 -20.19
C PRO A 20 13.99 8.12 -18.79
N LEU A 21 13.00 8.98 -18.60
CA LEU A 21 12.12 8.90 -17.44
C LEU A 21 11.63 7.46 -17.38
N SER A 22 12.00 6.76 -16.31
CA SER A 22 11.46 5.44 -16.03
C SER A 22 9.99 5.67 -15.69
N ILE A 23 9.15 5.69 -16.72
CA ILE A 23 7.70 5.73 -16.56
C ILE A 23 7.35 4.33 -16.10
N GLU A 24 7.28 4.14 -14.79
CA GLU A 24 6.72 2.92 -14.23
C GLU A 24 5.33 2.72 -14.84
N PRO A 25 5.02 1.52 -15.34
CA PRO A 25 3.69 1.25 -15.85
C PRO A 25 2.68 1.53 -14.72
N PRO A 26 1.51 2.12 -15.04
CA PRO A 26 0.52 2.40 -14.01
C PRO A 26 0.18 1.11 -13.26
N SER A 27 0.15 1.21 -11.93
CA SER A 27 -0.34 0.13 -11.08
C SER A 27 -1.73 -0.30 -11.54
N LYS A 28 -2.01 -1.60 -11.52
CA LYS A 28 -3.34 -2.13 -11.86
C LYS A 28 -4.36 -1.53 -10.89
N THR A 29 -5.48 -1.09 -11.43
CA THR A 29 -6.61 -0.59 -10.62
C THR A 29 -7.25 -1.74 -9.83
N LEU A 30 -7.94 -1.43 -8.73
CA LEU A 30 -8.66 -2.43 -7.94
C LEU A 30 -9.72 -3.19 -8.77
N ALA A 31 -10.37 -2.50 -9.71
CA ALA A 31 -11.34 -3.10 -10.62
C ALA A 31 -10.68 -4.12 -11.58
N GLU A 32 -9.47 -3.82 -12.06
CA GLU A 32 -8.71 -4.74 -12.90
C GLU A 32 -8.28 -5.98 -12.12
N ILE A 33 -7.80 -5.80 -10.89
CA ILE A 33 -7.45 -6.91 -9.99
C ILE A 33 -8.67 -7.81 -9.76
N ALA A 34 -9.83 -7.23 -9.44
CA ALA A 34 -11.06 -7.98 -9.24
C ALA A 34 -11.46 -8.77 -10.51
N ARG A 35 -11.40 -8.12 -11.69
CA ARG A 35 -11.74 -8.73 -12.98
C ARG A 35 -10.82 -9.91 -13.32
N GLU A 36 -9.51 -9.74 -13.16
CA GLU A 36 -8.53 -10.80 -13.41
C GLU A 36 -8.75 -12.02 -12.51
N MET A 37 -9.23 -11.79 -11.29
CA MET A 37 -9.53 -12.85 -10.33
C MET A 37 -10.96 -13.40 -10.42
N GLY A 38 -11.79 -12.90 -11.35
CA GLY A 38 -13.19 -13.31 -11.49
C GLY A 38 -14.06 -12.94 -10.30
N LEU A 39 -13.76 -11.83 -9.63
CA LEU A 39 -14.45 -11.38 -8.43
C LEU A 39 -15.51 -10.33 -8.79
N ILE A 40 -16.67 -10.46 -8.15
CA ILE A 40 -17.72 -9.44 -8.17
C ILE A 40 -17.49 -8.53 -6.97
N ILE A 41 -17.36 -7.23 -7.21
CA ILE A 41 -17.30 -6.22 -6.15
C ILE A 41 -18.72 -5.94 -5.69
N GLU A 42 -18.98 -6.18 -4.41
CA GLU A 42 -20.28 -6.04 -3.80
C GLU A 42 -20.28 -4.91 -2.77
N PRO A 43 -21.42 -4.22 -2.58
CA PRO A 43 -21.53 -3.21 -1.54
C PRO A 43 -21.50 -3.85 -0.14
N ILE A 44 -20.86 -3.17 0.81
CA ILE A 44 -20.90 -3.56 2.21
C ILE A 44 -22.34 -3.37 2.74
N ASN A 45 -22.88 -4.38 3.42
CA ASN A 45 -24.15 -4.28 4.11
C ASN A 45 -23.95 -3.59 5.46
N LEU A 46 -24.18 -2.27 5.49
CA LEU A 46 -24.02 -1.42 6.67
C LEU A 46 -25.03 -1.71 7.79
N THR A 47 -26.15 -2.40 7.51
CA THR A 47 -27.17 -2.69 8.53
C THR A 47 -26.74 -3.83 9.45
N LYS A 48 -26.25 -4.92 8.85
CA LYS A 48 -25.80 -6.13 9.55
C LYS A 48 -24.93 -6.97 8.61
N GLY A 49 -23.61 -6.84 8.76
CA GLY A 49 -22.63 -7.56 7.95
C GLY A 49 -21.42 -7.99 8.77
N THR A 50 -20.84 -9.14 8.44
CA THR A 50 -19.53 -9.55 8.96
C THR A 50 -18.76 -10.16 7.82
N TYR A 51 -17.63 -9.56 7.51
CA TYR A 51 -16.75 -9.93 6.40
C TYR A 51 -15.38 -10.27 6.96
N PHE A 52 -14.78 -11.33 6.44
CA PHE A 52 -13.42 -11.72 6.74
C PHE A 52 -12.76 -12.10 5.43
N GLY A 53 -11.61 -11.51 5.13
CA GLY A 53 -11.00 -11.69 3.83
C GLY A 53 -9.57 -11.23 3.74
N ASP A 54 -8.95 -11.56 2.61
CA ASP A 54 -7.58 -11.16 2.30
C ASP A 54 -7.59 -9.88 1.46
N VAL A 55 -6.67 -8.97 1.77
CA VAL A 55 -6.44 -7.75 0.98
C VAL A 55 -5.69 -8.12 -0.29
N LEU A 56 -6.30 -7.83 -1.44
CA LEU A 56 -5.72 -8.15 -2.75
C LEU A 56 -4.93 -6.98 -3.35
N GLY A 57 -5.35 -5.76 -3.04
CA GLY A 57 -4.78 -4.55 -3.60
C GLY A 57 -5.26 -3.33 -2.84
N ILE A 58 -4.50 -2.25 -2.97
CA ILE A 58 -4.75 -0.97 -2.32
C ILE A 58 -4.56 0.12 -3.35
N ASP A 59 -5.43 1.11 -3.28
CA ASP A 59 -5.35 2.38 -3.98
C ASP A 59 -5.28 3.51 -2.94
N GLU A 60 -5.23 4.77 -3.37
CA GLU A 60 -5.02 5.93 -2.49
C GLU A 60 -5.95 5.94 -1.26
N ASN A 61 -7.24 5.64 -1.45
CA ASN A 61 -8.26 5.75 -0.39
C ASN A 61 -9.01 4.45 -0.10
N GLN A 62 -8.70 3.35 -0.80
CA GLN A 62 -9.50 2.13 -0.75
C GLN A 62 -8.63 0.89 -0.79
N CYS A 63 -9.13 -0.20 -0.22
CA CYS A 63 -8.56 -1.53 -0.40
C CYS A 63 -9.60 -2.55 -0.87
N LEU A 64 -9.17 -3.46 -1.73
CA LEU A 64 -9.98 -4.56 -2.23
C LEU A 64 -9.81 -5.78 -1.32
N VAL A 65 -10.90 -6.19 -0.68
CA VAL A 65 -10.90 -7.33 0.25
C VAL A 65 -11.69 -8.49 -0.35
N LYS A 66 -11.02 -9.62 -0.61
CA LYS A 66 -11.68 -10.86 -1.05
C LYS A 66 -12.21 -11.60 0.17
N TYR A 67 -13.53 -11.62 0.32
CA TYR A 67 -14.18 -12.21 1.49
C TYR A 67 -14.86 -13.56 1.19
N ARG A 68 -15.01 -13.93 -0.10
CA ARG A 68 -15.51 -15.24 -0.54
C ARG A 68 -14.96 -15.62 -1.92
N ALA A 69 -15.23 -16.84 -2.37
CA ALA A 69 -14.64 -17.40 -3.59
C ALA A 69 -14.79 -16.52 -4.85
N GLY A 70 -15.96 -15.90 -5.03
CA GLY A 70 -16.26 -15.02 -6.17
C GLY A 70 -16.68 -13.60 -5.77
N GLY A 71 -16.47 -13.21 -4.52
CA GLY A 71 -16.96 -11.94 -3.97
C GLY A 71 -15.86 -11.16 -3.26
N ALA A 72 -15.80 -9.88 -3.59
CA ALA A 72 -14.94 -8.91 -2.95
C ALA A 72 -15.76 -7.69 -2.51
N ILE A 73 -15.20 -6.92 -1.59
CA ILE A 73 -15.73 -5.62 -1.17
C ILE A 73 -14.62 -4.59 -1.28
N LEU A 74 -15.01 -3.34 -1.52
CA LEU A 74 -14.14 -2.19 -1.34
C LEU A 74 -14.34 -1.68 0.08
N LEU A 75 -13.23 -1.51 0.80
CA LEU A 75 -13.19 -0.89 2.10
C LEU A 75 -12.45 0.44 1.98
N ASP A 76 -13.11 1.53 2.37
CA ASP A 76 -12.50 2.85 2.49
C ASP A 76 -11.50 2.85 3.64
N LEU A 77 -10.31 3.43 3.41
CA LEU A 77 -9.25 3.49 4.42
C LEU A 77 -9.63 4.42 5.59
N ASP A 78 -10.52 5.38 5.36
CA ASP A 78 -11.04 6.30 6.39
C ASP A 78 -11.89 5.58 7.45
N GLU A 79 -12.37 4.37 7.17
CA GLU A 79 -13.11 3.52 8.12
C GLU A 79 -12.18 2.79 9.11
N ILE A 80 -10.86 2.91 8.90
CA ILE A 80 -9.83 2.34 9.78
C ILE A 80 -9.45 3.40 10.81
N PRO A 81 -9.60 3.13 12.13
CA PRO A 81 -9.27 4.09 13.16
C PRO A 81 -7.83 4.62 13.04
N GLU A 82 -7.66 5.92 13.23
CA GLU A 82 -6.32 6.52 13.29
C GLU A 82 -5.45 5.84 14.35
N GLY A 83 -4.25 5.42 13.96
CA GLY A 83 -3.31 4.70 14.83
C GLY A 83 -3.38 3.17 14.72
N ASP A 84 -4.39 2.62 14.05
CA ASP A 84 -4.40 1.20 13.70
C ASP A 84 -3.49 0.88 12.52
N ILE A 85 -3.24 -0.42 12.32
CA ILE A 85 -2.38 -0.93 11.26
C ILE A 85 -3.05 -0.69 9.91
N SER A 86 -2.46 0.18 9.09
CA SER A 86 -2.88 0.36 7.70
C SER A 86 -2.72 -0.96 6.92
N PRO A 87 -3.74 -1.41 6.19
CA PRO A 87 -3.72 -2.69 5.48
C PRO A 87 -2.68 -2.67 4.36
N GLN A 88 -2.14 -3.84 4.03
CA GLN A 88 -1.27 -4.07 2.88
C GLN A 88 -1.73 -5.29 2.09
N GLY A 89 -1.34 -5.38 0.82
CA GLY A 89 -1.59 -6.57 0.00
C GLY A 89 -1.09 -7.85 0.69
N GLY A 90 -1.97 -8.83 0.83
CA GLY A 90 -1.72 -10.10 1.54
C GLY A 90 -2.05 -10.08 3.04
N ASP A 91 -2.43 -8.94 3.62
CA ASP A 91 -2.96 -8.88 4.98
C ASP A 91 -4.39 -9.44 5.05
N GLN A 92 -4.84 -9.78 6.26
CA GLN A 92 -6.20 -10.20 6.54
C GLN A 92 -6.99 -9.10 7.22
N VAL A 93 -8.23 -8.89 6.82
CA VAL A 93 -9.10 -7.88 7.41
C VAL A 93 -10.39 -8.53 7.89
N SER A 94 -10.81 -8.16 9.09
CA SER A 94 -12.15 -8.42 9.62
C SER A 94 -12.93 -7.12 9.64
N ILE A 95 -14.11 -7.12 9.02
CA ILE A 95 -14.99 -5.97 8.93
C ILE A 95 -16.32 -6.37 9.54
N GLN A 96 -16.74 -5.66 10.59
CA GLN A 96 -18.04 -5.82 11.20
C GLN A 96 -18.87 -4.56 10.97
N ALA A 97 -20.00 -4.71 10.31
CA ALA A 97 -20.93 -3.64 10.01
C ALA A 97 -22.20 -3.79 10.85
N ARG A 98 -22.55 -2.78 11.64
CA ARG A 98 -23.76 -2.78 12.47
C ARG A 98 -24.32 -1.37 12.61
N LEU A 99 -25.60 -1.20 12.23
CA LEU A 99 -26.33 0.05 12.41
C LEU A 99 -25.61 1.28 11.80
N GLY A 100 -24.99 1.11 10.64
CA GLY A 100 -24.25 2.18 9.96
C GLY A 100 -22.85 2.42 10.49
N LEU A 101 -22.39 1.66 11.49
CA LEU A 101 -21.02 1.72 11.99
C LEU A 101 -20.21 0.55 11.45
N LEU A 102 -18.98 0.84 11.02
CA LEU A 102 -17.98 -0.13 10.66
C LEU A 102 -16.94 -0.27 11.76
N LYS A 103 -16.61 -1.51 12.08
CA LYS A 103 -15.46 -1.86 12.91
C LYS A 103 -14.53 -2.71 12.08
N VAL A 104 -13.35 -2.17 11.81
CA VAL A 104 -12.31 -2.82 11.02
C VAL A 104 -11.20 -3.29 11.96
N ALA A 105 -10.68 -4.49 11.72
CA ALA A 105 -9.46 -4.98 12.36
C ALA A 105 -8.56 -5.60 11.29
N VAL A 106 -7.31 -5.16 11.26
CA VAL A 106 -6.30 -5.64 10.31
C VAL A 106 -5.32 -6.57 11.01
N LYS A 107 -5.09 -7.74 10.41
CA LYS A 107 -4.08 -8.70 10.83
C LYS A 107 -3.00 -8.75 9.76
N MET A 108 -1.80 -8.31 10.15
CA MET A 108 -0.63 -8.33 9.27
C MET A 108 -0.32 -9.74 8.77
N SER A 109 0.07 -9.83 7.51
CA SER A 109 0.68 -11.02 6.93
C SER A 109 1.95 -11.40 7.68
N SER A 110 2.23 -12.69 7.75
CA SER A 110 3.42 -13.21 8.44
C SER A 110 4.74 -12.75 7.80
N ARG A 111 4.72 -12.42 6.50
CA ARG A 111 5.86 -11.78 5.81
C ARG A 111 6.10 -10.38 6.36
N ARG A 112 5.08 -9.52 6.34
CA ARG A 112 5.17 -8.13 6.82
C ARG A 112 5.54 -8.08 8.30
N ALA A 113 4.96 -8.94 9.12
CA ALA A 113 5.27 -9.03 10.55
C ALA A 113 6.77 -9.34 10.81
N ARG A 114 7.39 -10.19 9.99
CA ARG A 114 8.83 -10.50 10.08
C ARG A 114 9.71 -9.34 9.62
N GLU A 115 9.31 -8.63 8.57
CA GLU A 115 10.04 -7.46 8.07
C GLU A 115 10.02 -6.34 9.12
N GLU A 116 8.86 -6.10 9.74
CA GLU A 116 8.72 -5.09 10.80
C GLU A 116 9.51 -5.45 12.06
N GLN A 117 9.51 -6.73 12.47
CA GLN A 117 10.36 -7.20 13.58
C GLN A 117 11.85 -6.96 13.32
N LYS A 118 12.32 -7.19 12.09
CA LYS A 118 13.72 -6.92 11.72
C LYS A 118 14.03 -5.43 11.76
N ARG A 119 13.10 -4.57 11.34
CA ARG A 119 13.26 -3.11 11.37
C ARG A 119 13.42 -2.61 12.81
N LEU A 120 12.52 -3.03 13.71
CA LEU A 120 12.57 -2.66 15.13
C LEU A 120 13.82 -3.20 15.84
N ALA A 121 14.22 -4.43 15.52
CA ALA A 121 15.46 -5.00 16.06
C ALA A 121 16.72 -4.29 15.52
N GLY A 122 16.72 -3.86 14.25
CA GLY A 122 17.83 -3.12 13.64
C GLY A 122 17.99 -1.69 14.15
N GLU A 123 16.88 -0.99 14.44
CA GLU A 123 16.88 0.36 15.02
C GLU A 123 17.44 0.38 16.46
N SER A 124 17.36 -0.74 17.18
CA SER A 124 17.86 -0.87 18.56
C SER A 124 19.40 -0.87 18.68
N HIS A 125 20.13 -1.06 17.58
CA HIS A 125 21.60 -1.10 17.59
C HIS A 125 22.30 0.22 17.25
N ASN A 126 21.56 1.26 16.83
CA ASN A 126 22.16 2.53 16.38
C ASN A 126 22.00 3.72 17.36
N SER A 127 21.39 3.53 18.54
CA SER A 127 21.13 4.64 19.48
C SER A 127 22.16 4.77 20.62
N SER A 128 23.29 4.06 20.58
CA SER A 128 24.24 3.99 21.71
C SER A 128 25.66 4.48 21.37
N HIS A 129 25.85 5.68 20.79
CA HIS A 129 27.19 6.30 20.79
C HIS A 129 27.22 7.81 20.56
N MET A 130 26.68 8.62 21.49
CA MET A 130 27.16 9.99 21.70
C MET A 130 27.04 10.34 23.18
N GLY A 131 28.16 10.32 23.88
CA GLY A 131 28.23 10.68 25.30
C GLY A 131 29.54 10.20 25.91
N GLY A 132 30.63 10.83 25.50
CA GLY A 132 31.97 10.45 25.95
C GLY A 132 32.98 11.58 25.82
N GLN A 133 32.82 12.57 26.73
CA GLN A 133 33.81 13.50 27.30
C GLN A 133 34.51 14.52 26.38
#